data_AF-A0A3Q2P6N7-F1
#
_entry.id   AF-A0A3Q2P6N7-F1
#
_cell.length_a   1.000
_cell.length_b   1.000
_cell.length_c   1.000
_cell.angle_alpha   90.00
_cell.angle_beta   90.00
_cell.angle_gamma   90.00
#
_symmetry.space_group_name_H-M   'P 1'
#
loop_
_entity.id
_entity.type
_entity.pdbx_description
1 polymer ?
#
loop_
_entity_poly.entity_id
_entity_poly.type
_entity_poly.pdbx_seq_one_letter_code
_entity_poly.pdbx_strand_id
1 'polypeptide(L)'
;MDIQDFLFPVSTGMTDTVFFFLQYCLCMTEGILLFSAEGTIFCLKSRKNKIRFHWLCQALALIAAAVGLSFILASKNVSELPHLVSWHSLLGSCTLAASLLQAACGICVIFHNQLHLSPSSARLRLYHATCGLVVYLLSTATVMLAMFSDWFQATVKGVAWWVFAVVPLFPALVAMNQITNAYLPRKKMSS
;
A
#
# COMPACT_ATOMS: atom_id res chain seq x y z
N MET A 1 7.64 -36.66 1.26
CA MET A 1 7.81 -35.22 1.02
C MET A 1 7.44 -35.01 -0.43
N ASP A 2 6.17 -34.68 -0.64
CA ASP A 2 5.61 -34.63 -1.98
C ASP A 2 6.00 -33.33 -2.68
N ILE A 3 6.06 -33.36 -4.00
CA ILE A 3 6.31 -32.16 -4.84
C ILE A 3 5.33 -31.04 -4.49
N GLN A 4 4.11 -31.38 -4.04
CA GLN A 4 3.12 -30.42 -3.55
C GLN A 4 3.57 -29.72 -2.24
N ASP A 5 4.21 -30.41 -1.30
CA ASP A 5 4.72 -29.82 -0.05
C ASP A 5 5.84 -28.80 -0.30
N PHE A 6 6.57 -28.93 -1.43
CA PHE A 6 7.62 -28.01 -1.84
C PHE A 6 7.06 -26.85 -2.69
N LEU A 7 6.09 -27.11 -3.56
CA LEU A 7 5.47 -26.09 -4.43
C LEU A 7 4.49 -25.19 -3.69
N PHE A 8 3.78 -25.66 -2.67
CA PHE A 8 2.82 -24.83 -1.92
C PHE A 8 3.47 -23.65 -1.18
N PRO A 9 4.53 -23.82 -0.36
CA PRO A 9 5.19 -22.70 0.32
C PRO A 9 5.94 -21.78 -0.66
N VAL A 10 6.44 -22.32 -1.76
CA VAL A 10 7.13 -21.54 -2.82
C VAL A 10 6.14 -20.71 -3.64
N SER A 11 4.99 -21.29 -4.00
CA SER A 11 3.94 -20.60 -4.75
C SER A 11 3.29 -19.50 -3.91
N THR A 12 2.87 -19.80 -2.67
CA THR A 12 2.27 -18.82 -1.75
C THR A 12 3.27 -17.73 -1.33
N GLY A 13 4.50 -18.08 -0.95
CA GLY A 13 5.51 -17.10 -0.55
C GLY A 13 5.90 -16.13 -1.66
N MET A 14 6.02 -16.62 -2.90
CA MET A 14 6.40 -15.83 -4.07
C MET A 14 5.29 -14.93 -4.58
N THR A 15 4.07 -15.46 -4.72
CA THR A 15 2.95 -14.65 -5.24
C THR A 15 2.57 -13.57 -4.26
N ASP A 16 2.56 -13.85 -2.96
CA ASP A 16 1.99 -12.90 -2.02
C ASP A 16 3.00 -11.76 -1.78
N THR A 17 4.25 -12.08 -1.43
CA THR A 17 5.24 -11.05 -1.07
C THR A 17 5.59 -10.11 -2.23
N VAL A 18 5.80 -10.66 -3.43
CA VAL A 18 6.24 -9.88 -4.60
C VAL A 18 5.11 -9.05 -5.18
N PHE A 19 3.89 -9.59 -5.28
CA PHE A 19 2.75 -8.81 -5.76
C PHE A 19 2.39 -7.70 -4.78
N PHE A 20 2.34 -7.97 -3.47
CA PHE A 20 2.09 -6.93 -2.47
C PHE A 20 3.15 -5.82 -2.52
N PHE A 21 4.43 -6.17 -2.69
CA PHE A 21 5.52 -5.19 -2.82
C PHE A 21 5.39 -4.33 -4.09
N LEU A 22 5.21 -4.95 -5.25
CA LEU A 22 5.12 -4.25 -6.54
C LEU A 22 3.90 -3.33 -6.60
N GLN A 23 2.75 -3.86 -6.17
CA GLN A 23 1.49 -3.13 -6.10
C GLN A 23 1.62 -1.85 -5.29
N TYR A 24 2.30 -1.97 -4.15
CA TYR A 24 2.49 -0.90 -3.21
C TYR A 24 3.49 0.15 -3.69
N CYS A 25 4.60 -0.26 -4.30
CA CYS A 25 5.56 0.65 -4.92
C CYS A 25 4.90 1.50 -6.01
N LEU A 26 4.06 0.88 -6.85
CA LEU A 26 3.32 1.58 -7.90
C LEU A 26 2.28 2.56 -7.34
N CYS A 27 1.48 2.11 -6.38
CA CYS A 27 0.42 2.94 -5.81
C CYS A 27 0.96 4.19 -5.08
N MET A 28 2.16 4.10 -4.53
CA MET A 28 2.75 5.13 -3.68
C MET A 28 3.69 6.08 -4.39
N THR A 29 4.34 5.61 -5.46
CA THR A 29 4.95 6.51 -6.44
C THR A 29 3.90 7.54 -6.86
N GLU A 30 2.67 7.13 -7.15
CA GLU A 30 1.59 8.04 -7.52
C GLU A 30 1.09 8.98 -6.42
N GLY A 31 1.01 8.49 -5.17
CA GLY A 31 0.68 9.34 -4.02
C GLY A 31 1.65 10.53 -3.89
N ILE A 32 2.95 10.29 -4.07
CA ILE A 32 3.99 11.32 -4.04
C ILE A 32 3.87 12.25 -5.25
N LEU A 33 3.59 11.69 -6.43
CA LEU A 33 3.44 12.46 -7.67
C LEU A 33 2.20 13.38 -7.65
N LEU A 34 1.15 13.02 -6.90
CA LEU A 34 -0.03 13.85 -6.67
C LEU A 34 0.28 15.13 -5.88
N PHE A 35 1.20 15.06 -4.91
CA PHE A 35 1.63 16.21 -4.12
C PHE A 35 2.81 16.98 -4.74
N SER A 36 3.56 16.38 -5.67
CA SER A 36 4.61 17.08 -6.41
C SER A 36 4.03 18.13 -7.36
N ALA A 37 4.44 19.39 -7.17
CA ALA A 37 4.05 20.53 -7.99
C ALA A 37 4.76 20.57 -9.36
N GLU A 38 5.91 19.91 -9.48
CA GLU A 38 6.77 19.92 -10.66
C GLU A 38 6.87 18.51 -11.26
N GLY A 39 6.96 18.45 -12.60
CA GLY A 39 7.03 17.27 -13.49
C GLY A 39 7.13 15.90 -12.81
N THR A 40 6.11 15.06 -13.03
CA THR A 40 6.10 13.69 -12.52
C THR A 40 6.97 12.76 -13.38
N ILE A 41 7.42 11.64 -12.80
CA ILE A 41 8.17 10.56 -13.47
C ILE A 41 7.45 10.08 -14.75
N PHE A 42 6.12 10.18 -14.78
CA PHE A 42 5.27 9.80 -15.91
C PHE A 42 4.83 10.97 -16.82
N CYS A 43 5.45 12.14 -16.72
CA CYS A 43 5.14 13.32 -17.54
C CYS A 43 3.65 13.76 -17.46
N LEU A 44 2.94 13.39 -16.39
CA LEU A 44 1.54 13.75 -16.16
C LEU A 44 1.42 15.20 -15.71
N LYS A 45 1.30 16.12 -16.67
CA LYS A 45 1.21 17.56 -16.41
C LYS A 45 -0.13 17.99 -15.78
N SER A 46 -1.22 17.30 -16.09
CA SER A 46 -2.56 17.68 -15.61
C SER A 46 -2.90 17.03 -14.27
N ARG A 47 -3.34 17.84 -13.30
CA ARG A 47 -3.85 17.36 -11.99
C ARG A 47 -4.97 16.33 -12.14
N LYS A 48 -5.84 16.49 -13.14
CA LYS A 48 -6.93 15.53 -13.42
C LYS A 48 -6.39 14.16 -13.82
N ASN A 49 -5.31 14.12 -14.60
CA ASN A 49 -4.69 12.87 -15.04
C ASN A 49 -3.98 12.18 -13.88
N LYS A 50 -3.28 12.93 -13.02
CA LYS A 50 -2.68 12.37 -11.79
C LYS A 50 -3.72 11.69 -10.89
N ILE A 51 -4.89 12.34 -10.70
CA ILE A 51 -5.98 11.77 -9.88
C ILE A 51 -6.55 10.50 -10.53
N ARG A 52 -6.78 10.49 -11.85
CA ARG A 52 -7.26 9.29 -12.56
C ARG A 52 -6.28 8.13 -12.47
N PHE A 53 -5.00 8.41 -12.64
CA PHE A 53 -3.96 7.40 -12.57
C PHE A 53 -3.85 6.84 -11.14
N HIS A 54 -3.89 7.70 -10.12
CA HIS A 54 -3.93 7.26 -8.71
C HIS A 54 -5.12 6.33 -8.44
N TRP A 55 -6.32 6.71 -8.90
CA TRP A 55 -7.51 5.87 -8.72
C TRP A 55 -7.40 4.53 -9.44
N LEU A 56 -6.86 4.52 -10.67
CA LEU A 56 -6.62 3.29 -11.43
C LEU A 56 -5.62 2.37 -10.71
N CYS A 57 -4.50 2.91 -10.23
CA CYS A 57 -3.52 2.15 -9.48
C CYS A 57 -4.10 1.56 -8.19
N GLN A 58 -4.95 2.32 -7.47
CA GLN A 58 -5.64 1.83 -6.28
C GLN A 58 -6.65 0.72 -6.61
N ALA A 59 -7.41 0.86 -7.69
CA ALA A 59 -8.36 -0.17 -8.12
C ALA A 59 -7.63 -1.47 -8.51
N LEU A 60 -6.57 -1.37 -9.31
CA LEU A 60 -5.71 -2.51 -9.66
C LEU A 60 -5.11 -3.15 -8.41
N ALA A 61 -4.75 -2.34 -7.39
CA ALA A 61 -4.25 -2.83 -6.12
C ALA A 61 -5.23 -3.66 -5.33
N LEU A 62 -6.44 -3.17 -5.19
CA LEU A 62 -7.48 -3.90 -4.48
C LEU A 62 -7.86 -5.19 -5.23
N ILE A 63 -7.89 -5.17 -6.56
CA ILE A 63 -8.15 -6.37 -7.36
C ILE A 63 -7.03 -7.41 -7.16
N ALA A 64 -5.76 -7.01 -7.31
CA ALA A 64 -4.64 -7.92 -7.12
C ALA A 64 -4.60 -8.50 -5.69
N ALA A 65 -4.86 -7.66 -4.67
CA ALA A 65 -4.90 -8.11 -3.28
C ALA A 65 -6.08 -9.05 -3.01
N ALA A 66 -7.25 -8.81 -3.62
CA ALA A 66 -8.38 -9.72 -3.54
C ALA A 66 -8.07 -11.07 -4.20
N VAL A 67 -7.45 -11.07 -5.38
CA VAL A 67 -7.01 -12.30 -6.07
C VAL A 67 -5.99 -13.08 -5.22
N GLY A 68 -4.99 -12.40 -4.65
CA GLY A 68 -4.02 -13.02 -3.74
C GLY A 68 -4.68 -13.63 -2.51
N LEU A 69 -5.61 -12.90 -1.87
CA LEU A 69 -6.37 -13.44 -0.73
C LEU A 69 -7.23 -14.65 -1.13
N SER A 70 -7.90 -14.61 -2.28
CA SER A 70 -8.68 -15.74 -2.81
C SER A 70 -7.80 -16.96 -3.05
N PHE A 71 -6.58 -16.77 -3.57
CA PHE A 71 -5.62 -17.86 -3.76
C PHE A 71 -5.20 -18.48 -2.42
N ILE A 72 -4.90 -17.68 -1.40
CA ILE A 72 -4.58 -18.16 -0.04
C ILE A 72 -5.74 -18.95 0.56
N LEU A 73 -6.97 -18.45 0.44
CA LEU A 73 -8.17 -19.11 0.97
C LEU A 73 -8.44 -20.43 0.25
N ALA A 74 -8.33 -20.45 -1.09
CA ALA A 74 -8.49 -21.66 -1.89
C ALA A 74 -7.40 -22.70 -1.60
N SER A 75 -6.15 -22.26 -1.48
CA SER A 75 -5.00 -23.09 -1.12
C SER A 75 -5.21 -23.76 0.24
N LYS A 76 -5.73 -23.05 1.23
CA LYS A 76 -5.89 -23.57 2.61
C LYS A 76 -7.15 -24.42 2.81
N ASN A 77 -8.20 -24.26 2.00
CA ASN A 77 -9.33 -25.19 1.96
C ASN A 77 -8.93 -26.61 1.52
N VAL A 78 -7.76 -26.75 0.89
CA VAL A 78 -7.20 -28.04 0.49
C VAL A 78 -6.24 -28.61 1.56
N SER A 79 -5.79 -27.80 2.53
CA SER A 79 -4.68 -28.16 3.43
C SER A 79 -5.06 -28.43 4.90
N GLU A 80 -6.33 -28.30 5.32
CA GLU A 80 -6.79 -28.51 6.72
C GLU A 80 -5.99 -27.71 7.79
N LEU A 81 -5.35 -26.60 7.41
CA LEU A 81 -4.52 -25.78 8.32
C LEU A 81 -5.35 -24.64 8.94
N PRO A 82 -5.08 -24.25 10.21
CA PRO A 82 -5.80 -23.16 10.86
C PRO A 82 -5.68 -21.82 10.12
N HIS A 83 -6.80 -21.08 10.03
CA HIS A 83 -6.90 -19.78 9.36
C HIS A 83 -6.17 -18.67 10.13
N LEU A 84 -5.49 -17.75 9.41
CA LEU A 84 -5.01 -16.44 9.90
C LEU A 84 -4.07 -16.43 11.14
N VAL A 85 -3.36 -17.53 11.41
CA VAL A 85 -2.54 -17.63 12.65
C VAL A 85 -1.16 -16.97 12.58
N SER A 86 -0.64 -16.63 11.39
CA SER A 86 0.67 -15.96 11.29
C SER A 86 0.53 -14.44 11.43
N TRP A 87 1.52 -13.80 12.08
CA TRP A 87 1.58 -12.33 12.19
C TRP A 87 1.52 -11.64 10.83
N HIS A 88 2.14 -12.22 9.80
CA HIS A 88 2.08 -11.71 8.43
C HIS A 88 0.67 -11.79 7.85
N SER A 89 -0.04 -12.90 8.04
CA SER A 89 -1.41 -13.06 7.56
C SER A 89 -2.38 -12.13 8.29
N LEU A 90 -2.21 -11.94 9.59
CA LEU A 90 -3.05 -11.03 10.40
C LEU A 90 -2.83 -9.58 9.97
N LEU A 91 -1.58 -9.13 9.91
CA LEU A 91 -1.25 -7.77 9.46
C LEU A 91 -1.63 -7.54 8.00
N GLY A 92 -1.48 -8.53 7.13
CA GLY A 92 -1.93 -8.48 5.74
C GLY A 92 -3.44 -8.30 5.63
N SER A 93 -4.23 -9.05 6.40
CA SER A 93 -5.69 -8.88 6.44
C SER A 93 -6.10 -7.51 6.99
N CYS A 94 -5.45 -7.03 8.06
CA CYS A 94 -5.68 -5.67 8.59
C CYS A 94 -5.33 -4.60 7.54
N THR A 95 -4.22 -4.78 6.82
CA THR A 95 -3.77 -3.88 5.75
C THR A 95 -4.79 -3.81 4.62
N LEU A 96 -5.33 -4.96 4.20
CA LEU A 96 -6.36 -5.02 3.17
C LEU A 96 -7.65 -4.32 3.61
N ALA A 97 -8.13 -4.59 4.83
CA ALA A 97 -9.30 -3.92 5.38
C ALA A 97 -9.11 -2.40 5.48
N ALA A 98 -7.94 -1.96 5.96
CA ALA A 98 -7.60 -0.54 6.04
C ALA A 98 -7.49 0.11 4.64
N SER A 99 -7.00 -0.63 3.64
CA SER A 99 -6.94 -0.16 2.24
C SER A 99 -8.32 0.01 1.62
N LEU A 100 -9.27 -0.88 1.92
CA LEU A 100 -10.68 -0.73 1.51
C LEU A 100 -11.32 0.52 2.15
N LEU A 101 -11.10 0.72 3.45
CA LEU A 101 -11.59 1.93 4.13
C LEU A 101 -10.95 3.20 3.56
N GLN A 102 -9.66 3.16 3.23
CA GLN A 102 -8.93 4.26 2.61
C GLN A 102 -9.49 4.58 1.21
N ALA A 103 -9.84 3.56 0.43
CA ALA A 103 -10.50 3.75 -0.87
C ALA A 103 -11.88 4.39 -0.70
N ALA A 104 -12.68 3.96 0.27
CA ALA A 104 -13.96 4.59 0.61
C ALA A 104 -13.78 6.07 1.01
N CYS A 105 -12.77 6.37 1.82
CA CYS A 105 -12.40 7.76 2.17
C CYS A 105 -12.05 8.59 0.91
N GLY A 106 -11.33 8.01 -0.05
CA GLY A 106 -11.04 8.64 -1.34
C GLY A 106 -12.29 8.95 -2.17
N ILE A 107 -13.27 8.04 -2.18
CA ILE A 107 -14.59 8.28 -2.81
C ILE A 107 -15.29 9.46 -2.14
N CYS A 108 -15.29 9.53 -0.80
CA CYS A 108 -15.86 10.68 -0.07
C CYS A 108 -15.18 12.01 -0.44
N VAL A 109 -13.87 12.03 -0.70
CA VAL A 109 -13.15 13.23 -1.16
C VAL A 109 -13.60 13.65 -2.56
N ILE A 110 -13.75 12.70 -3.49
CA ILE A 110 -14.12 12.95 -4.89
C ILE A 110 -15.56 13.46 -4.99
N PHE A 111 -16.48 12.81 -4.28
CA PHE A 111 -17.91 13.09 -4.31
C PHE A 111 -18.35 13.99 -3.16
N HIS A 112 -17.43 14.73 -2.53
CA HIS A 112 -17.72 15.58 -1.36
C HIS A 112 -18.97 16.46 -1.54
N ASN A 113 -19.06 17.15 -2.69
CA ASN A 113 -20.18 18.04 -2.99
C ASN A 113 -21.50 17.28 -3.25
N GLN A 114 -21.43 16.07 -3.81
CA GLN A 114 -22.61 15.25 -4.12
C GLN A 114 -23.14 14.53 -2.87
N LEU A 115 -22.25 14.23 -1.91
CA LEU A 115 -22.57 13.55 -0.66
C LEU A 115 -22.91 14.52 0.48
N HIS A 116 -22.92 15.84 0.21
CA HIS A 116 -23.28 16.89 1.18
C HIS A 116 -22.54 16.74 2.52
N LEU A 117 -21.25 16.39 2.46
CA LEU A 117 -20.48 16.05 3.65
C LEU A 117 -20.21 17.30 4.50
N SER A 118 -20.54 17.20 5.80
CA SER A 118 -20.30 18.24 6.81
C SER A 118 -18.85 18.75 6.91
N PRO A 119 -17.79 17.90 6.89
CA PRO A 119 -16.42 18.42 6.91
C PRO A 119 -16.06 19.18 5.64
N SER A 120 -15.23 20.22 5.78
CA SER A 120 -14.70 20.94 4.63
C SER A 120 -13.87 20.02 3.72
N SER A 121 -13.91 20.27 2.41
CA SER A 121 -13.14 19.49 1.42
C SER A 121 -11.64 19.47 1.76
N ALA A 122 -11.09 20.56 2.29
CA ALA A 122 -9.70 20.62 2.74
C ALA A 122 -9.41 19.66 3.91
N ARG A 123 -10.31 19.61 4.91
CA ARG A 123 -10.16 18.73 6.07
C ARG A 123 -10.32 17.26 5.68
N LEU A 124 -11.24 16.95 4.77
CA LEU A 124 -11.42 15.58 4.26
C LEU A 124 -10.20 15.11 3.45
N ARG A 125 -9.57 16.00 2.67
CA ARG A 125 -8.30 15.71 1.97
C ARG A 125 -7.14 15.50 2.93
N LEU A 126 -7.06 16.25 4.02
CA LEU A 126 -6.09 16.01 5.09
C LEU A 126 -6.30 14.62 5.71
N TYR A 127 -7.54 14.29 6.11
CA TYR A 127 -7.85 12.97 6.66
C TYR A 127 -7.47 11.85 5.70
N HIS A 128 -7.90 11.94 4.43
CA HIS A 128 -7.51 10.98 3.39
C HIS A 128 -5.99 10.83 3.27
N ALA A 129 -5.23 11.94 3.26
CA ALA A 129 -3.78 11.89 3.17
C ALA A 129 -3.15 11.22 4.41
N THR A 130 -3.61 11.57 5.61
CA THR A 130 -3.09 11.01 6.88
C THR A 130 -3.44 9.53 7.05
N CYS A 131 -4.70 9.14 6.81
CA CYS A 131 -5.12 7.74 6.81
C CYS A 131 -4.34 6.94 5.75
N GLY A 132 -4.11 7.53 4.57
CA GLY A 132 -3.30 6.93 3.52
C GLY A 132 -1.86 6.66 3.96
N LEU A 133 -1.24 7.59 4.71
CA LEU A 133 0.08 7.40 5.30
C LEU A 133 0.08 6.29 6.36
N VAL A 134 -0.97 6.15 7.16
CA VAL A 134 -1.07 5.07 8.15
C VAL A 134 -1.21 3.71 7.45
N VAL A 135 -2.10 3.60 6.46
CA VAL A 135 -2.22 2.40 5.63
C VAL A 135 -0.90 2.07 4.96
N TYR A 136 -0.18 3.10 4.51
CA TYR A 136 1.17 2.93 3.97
C TYR A 136 2.08 2.26 5.00
N LEU A 137 2.28 2.86 6.18
CA LEU A 137 3.18 2.31 7.20
C LEU A 137 2.80 0.86 7.60
N LEU A 138 1.50 0.56 7.66
CA LEU A 138 1.01 -0.79 7.93
C LEU A 138 1.39 -1.79 6.84
N SER A 139 1.25 -1.41 5.56
CA SER A 139 1.72 -2.22 4.43
C SER A 139 3.23 -2.41 4.43
N THR A 140 4.00 -1.36 4.76
CA THR A 140 5.47 -1.49 4.89
C THR A 140 5.81 -2.51 5.97
N ALA A 141 5.15 -2.46 7.13
CA ALA A 141 5.36 -3.44 8.19
C ALA A 141 4.99 -4.87 7.73
N THR A 142 3.89 -5.03 6.99
CA THR A 142 3.47 -6.32 6.42
C THR A 142 4.53 -6.88 5.46
N VAL A 143 5.09 -6.04 4.58
CA VAL A 143 6.19 -6.41 3.68
C VAL A 143 7.45 -6.79 4.47
N MET A 144 7.85 -5.99 5.47
CA MET A 144 9.00 -6.31 6.30
C MET A 144 8.84 -7.67 7.00
N LEU A 145 7.65 -7.96 7.53
CA LEU A 145 7.35 -9.28 8.10
C LEU A 145 7.47 -10.41 7.06
N ALA A 146 6.99 -10.18 5.84
CA ALA A 146 7.11 -11.12 4.74
C ALA A 146 8.58 -11.41 4.39
N MET A 147 9.45 -10.40 4.47
CA MET A 147 10.88 -10.52 4.23
C MET A 147 11.60 -11.40 5.27
N PHE A 148 11.01 -11.59 6.44
CA PHE A 148 11.52 -12.51 7.47
C PHE A 148 10.97 -13.93 7.36
N SER A 149 10.15 -14.23 6.35
CA SER A 149 9.76 -15.60 6.06
C SER A 149 10.93 -16.45 5.56
N ASP A 150 10.90 -17.76 5.86
CA ASP A 150 11.92 -18.71 5.41
C ASP A 150 12.10 -18.69 3.89
N TRP A 151 10.99 -18.59 3.15
CA TRP A 151 11.02 -18.50 1.70
C TRP A 151 11.77 -17.25 1.20
N PHE A 152 11.48 -16.08 1.77
CA PHE A 152 12.11 -14.83 1.32
C PHE A 152 13.60 -14.83 1.65
N GLN A 153 13.98 -15.24 2.87
CA GLN A 153 15.38 -15.33 3.30
C GLN A 153 16.18 -16.37 2.48
N ALA A 154 15.54 -17.45 2.04
CA ALA A 154 16.16 -18.43 1.16
C ALA A 154 16.35 -17.89 -0.28
N THR A 155 15.42 -17.06 -0.76
CA THR A 155 15.33 -16.64 -2.17
C THR A 155 16.07 -15.32 -2.45
N VAL A 156 15.91 -14.32 -1.58
CA VAL A 156 16.39 -12.95 -1.80
C VAL A 156 17.56 -12.67 -0.86
N LYS A 157 18.76 -12.44 -1.44
CA LYS A 157 20.01 -12.26 -0.68
C LYS A 157 20.79 -11.04 -1.15
N GLY A 158 21.76 -10.63 -0.32
CA GLY A 158 22.70 -9.56 -0.66
C GLY A 158 22.01 -8.21 -0.89
N VAL A 159 22.42 -7.50 -1.95
CA VAL A 159 21.92 -6.15 -2.28
C VAL A 159 20.42 -6.13 -2.51
N ALA A 160 19.85 -7.16 -3.13
CA ALA A 160 18.42 -7.25 -3.41
C ALA A 160 17.59 -7.15 -2.12
N TRP A 161 18.04 -7.79 -1.04
CA TRP A 161 17.35 -7.73 0.26
C TRP A 161 17.21 -6.29 0.78
N TRP A 162 18.30 -5.52 0.71
CA TRP A 162 18.30 -4.11 1.09
C TRP A 162 17.44 -3.23 0.19
N VAL A 163 17.35 -3.55 -1.11
CA VAL A 163 16.44 -2.86 -2.02
C VAL A 163 14.99 -3.06 -1.57
N PHE A 164 14.57 -4.30 -1.29
CA PHE A 164 13.23 -4.58 -0.75
C PHE A 164 12.97 -3.89 0.60
N ALA A 165 14.00 -3.70 1.43
CA ALA A 165 13.89 -2.98 2.70
C ALA A 165 13.71 -1.46 2.54
N VAL A 166 14.55 -0.82 1.72
CA VAL A 166 14.66 0.64 1.63
C VAL A 166 13.60 1.26 0.72
N VAL A 167 13.25 0.60 -0.38
CA VAL A 167 12.27 1.08 -1.35
C VAL A 167 10.91 1.43 -0.74
N PRO A 168 10.34 0.71 0.25
CA PRO A 168 9.11 1.11 0.93
C PRO A 168 9.33 2.11 2.08
N LEU A 169 10.54 2.23 2.65
CA LEU A 169 10.78 3.18 3.74
C LEU A 169 10.97 4.62 3.24
N PHE A 170 11.70 4.79 2.14
CA PHE A 170 12.02 6.13 1.61
C PHE A 170 10.77 6.93 1.17
N PRO A 171 9.82 6.36 0.41
CA PRO A 171 8.60 7.06 0.01
C PRO A 171 7.69 7.39 1.20
N ALA A 172 7.72 6.61 2.29
CA ALA A 172 7.01 6.92 3.54
C ALA A 172 7.41 8.31 4.07
N LEU A 173 8.72 8.54 4.15
CA LEU A 173 9.29 9.78 4.67
C LEU A 173 8.96 10.95 3.74
N VAL A 174 9.05 10.74 2.42
CA VAL A 174 8.69 11.76 1.43
C VAL A 174 7.20 12.13 1.55
N ALA A 175 6.31 11.14 1.61
CA ALA A 175 4.87 11.38 1.75
C ALA A 175 4.54 12.08 3.07
N MET A 176 5.13 11.66 4.18
CA MET A 176 4.97 12.32 5.48
C MET A 176 5.42 13.78 5.44
N ASN A 177 6.58 14.06 4.83
CA ASN A 177 7.10 15.41 4.67
C ASN A 177 6.18 16.25 3.76
N GLN A 178 5.67 15.70 2.67
CA GLN A 178 4.74 16.40 1.77
C GLN A 178 3.42 16.74 2.47
N ILE A 179 2.83 15.80 3.22
CA ILE A 179 1.59 16.02 3.98
C ILE A 179 1.80 17.11 5.04
N THR A 180 2.90 17.02 5.78
CA THR A 180 3.27 18.00 6.80
C THR A 180 3.38 19.39 6.19
N ASN A 181 4.13 19.55 5.10
CA ASN A 181 4.31 20.85 4.46
C ASN A 181 3.04 21.38 3.78
N ALA A 182 2.16 20.51 3.29
CA ALA A 182 0.95 20.92 2.59
C ALA A 182 -0.19 21.33 3.54
N TYR A 183 -0.25 20.76 4.75
CA TYR A 183 -1.40 20.93 5.63
C TYR A 183 -1.08 21.48 7.02
N LEU A 184 0.15 21.38 7.53
CA LEU A 184 0.50 21.95 8.83
C LEU A 184 0.98 23.41 8.65
N PRO A 185 0.52 24.35 9.52
CA PRO A 185 0.97 25.73 9.47
C PRO A 185 2.49 25.82 9.67
N ARG A 186 3.19 26.54 8.78
CA ARG A 186 4.60 26.88 9.05
C ARG A 186 4.66 27.81 10.26
N LYS A 187 5.40 27.39 11.29
CA LYS A 187 5.82 28.30 12.37
C LYS A 187 6.68 29.39 11.73
N LYS A 188 6.15 30.62 11.63
CA LYS A 188 6.98 31.78 11.26
C LYS A 188 7.99 31.98 12.39
N MET A 189 9.25 31.68 12.15
CA MET A 189 10.32 32.14 13.01
C MET A 189 10.49 33.63 12.71
N SER A 190 9.92 34.49 13.55
CA SER A 190 10.25 35.92 13.54
C SER A 190 11.69 36.06 14.00
N SER A 191 12.58 36.44 13.08
CA SER A 191 13.88 37.03 13.42
C SER A 191 13.70 38.50 13.76
#